data_AF-A0A0G4IA86-F1
#
_entry.id   AF-A0A0G4IA86-F1
#
_cell.length_a   1.000
_cell.length_b   1.000
_cell.length_c   1.000
_cell.angle_alpha   90.00
_cell.angle_beta   90.00
_cell.angle_gamma   90.00
#
_symmetry.space_group_name_H-M   'P 1'
#
loop_
_entity.id
_entity.type
_entity.pdbx_description
1 polymer ?
#
loop_
_entity_poly.entity_id
_entity_poly.type
_entity_poly.pdbx_seq_one_letter_code
_entity_poly.pdbx_strand_id
1 'polypeptide(L)'
;MPGDGEGTRANSRVVQPSTENLMWTLVKSMEPSCEEVSEMASGRDGYGMAWLCLSSVKKGKVRGLPFTSLDLSGCNLPPRKIFFILEQLPKSVEALKLGPRAVKGEALTLLRRFLETVGGGEGGGGSGSEEGGKERPSLKSLSFAPSSVSPSEAKVLFAVLPASLETLVLKGNLVGSEGIKGLAEWIGKGKASSLLHLDLERVGLRNAGLETLCAAVEGKSLKVETLKLSGFRGRV
;
A
#
# COMPACT_ATOMS: atom_id res chain seq x y z
N MET A 1 69.00 -31.35 13.46
CA MET A 1 68.08 -31.52 14.60
C MET A 1 68.12 -30.25 15.43
N PRO A 2 67.00 -29.72 15.91
CA PRO A 2 65.91 -28.98 15.24
C PRO A 2 65.95 -27.48 15.62
N GLY A 3 65.04 -26.65 15.10
CA GLY A 3 64.91 -25.26 15.55
C GLY A 3 64.09 -24.38 14.63
N ASP A 4 62.78 -24.60 14.63
CA ASP A 4 61.75 -23.97 13.82
C ASP A 4 61.69 -22.45 13.92
N GLY A 5 61.31 -21.82 12.80
CA GLY A 5 61.02 -20.40 12.70
C GLY A 5 60.15 -20.08 11.48
N GLU A 6 59.16 -20.93 11.16
CA GLU A 6 58.13 -20.57 10.21
C GLU A 6 57.20 -19.53 10.85
N GLY A 7 57.45 -18.26 10.49
CA GLY A 7 56.52 -17.18 10.74
C GLY A 7 55.23 -17.39 9.94
N THR A 8 54.20 -17.91 10.60
CA THR A 8 52.83 -17.97 10.06
C THR A 8 52.31 -16.54 9.90
N ARG A 9 52.52 -15.97 8.72
CA ARG A 9 51.96 -14.66 8.33
C ARG A 9 50.46 -14.83 8.13
N ALA A 10 49.70 -14.55 9.19
CA ALA A 10 48.23 -14.49 9.13
C ALA A 10 47.82 -13.45 8.07
N ASN A 11 47.37 -13.95 6.93
CA ASN A 11 46.88 -13.12 5.83
C ASN A 11 45.48 -12.63 6.19
N SER A 12 45.39 -11.51 6.92
CA SER A 12 44.13 -10.82 7.16
C SER A 12 43.65 -10.21 5.85
N ARG A 13 42.93 -10.98 5.03
CA ARG A 13 42.20 -10.45 3.88
C ARG A 13 41.13 -9.51 4.42
N VAL A 14 41.38 -8.21 4.31
CA VAL A 14 40.34 -7.18 4.42
C VAL A 14 39.39 -7.43 3.24
N VAL A 15 38.31 -8.15 3.49
CA VAL A 15 37.25 -8.35 2.50
C VAL A 15 36.61 -6.97 2.28
N GLN A 16 36.89 -6.35 1.14
CA GLN A 16 36.23 -5.10 0.80
C GLN A 16 34.72 -5.36 0.65
N PRO A 17 33.86 -4.57 1.32
CA PRO A 17 32.42 -4.71 1.17
C PRO A 17 32.05 -4.42 -0.28
N SER A 18 31.14 -5.23 -0.84
CA SER A 18 30.59 -4.96 -2.18
C SER A 18 29.90 -3.59 -2.21
N THR A 19 29.84 -2.97 -3.39
CA THR A 19 29.11 -1.71 -3.62
C THR A 19 27.66 -1.79 -3.11
N GLU A 20 27.03 -2.96 -3.23
CA GLU A 20 25.68 -3.22 -2.74
C GLU A 20 25.60 -3.13 -1.20
N ASN A 21 26.57 -3.71 -0.50
CA ASN A 21 26.62 -3.64 0.97
C ASN A 21 26.84 -2.22 1.46
N LEU A 22 27.67 -1.43 0.77
CA LEU A 22 27.86 -0.01 1.08
C LEU A 22 26.56 0.77 0.94
N MET A 23 25.76 0.50 -0.10
CA MET A 23 24.45 1.15 -0.27
C MET A 23 23.49 0.81 0.89
N TRP A 24 23.44 -0.44 1.34
CA TRP A 24 22.62 -0.82 2.50
C TRP A 24 23.10 -0.17 3.80
N THR A 25 24.41 -0.10 4.00
CA THR A 25 25.00 0.59 5.16
C THR A 25 24.65 2.07 5.14
N LEU A 26 24.70 2.74 3.98
CA LEU A 26 24.31 4.13 3.83
C LEU A 26 22.83 4.33 4.17
N VAL A 27 21.93 3.53 3.59
CA VAL A 27 20.49 3.59 3.88
C VAL A 27 20.23 3.38 5.38
N LYS A 28 20.95 2.45 6.01
CA LYS A 28 20.83 2.22 7.46
C LYS A 28 21.34 3.41 8.27
N SER A 29 22.43 4.06 7.85
CA SER A 29 22.99 5.21 8.57
C SER A 29 22.19 6.49 8.42
N MET A 30 21.47 6.63 7.30
CA MET A 30 20.60 7.79 7.06
C MET A 30 19.31 7.73 7.86
N GLU A 31 18.88 6.52 8.27
CA GLU A 31 17.62 6.27 8.99
C GLU A 31 16.41 7.04 8.43
N PRO A 32 16.15 6.96 7.12
CA PRO A 32 15.13 7.81 6.49
C PRO A 32 13.74 7.54 7.07
N SER A 33 12.94 8.60 7.22
CA SER A 33 11.58 8.53 7.71
C SER A 33 10.58 8.09 6.62
N CYS A 34 9.33 7.81 7.01
CA CYS A 34 8.26 7.53 6.05
C CYS A 34 7.99 8.73 5.12
N GLU A 35 8.04 9.94 5.68
CA GLU A 35 7.80 11.20 4.98
C GLU A 35 8.89 11.45 3.94
N GLU A 36 10.16 11.28 4.33
CA GLU A 36 11.30 11.46 3.41
C GLU A 36 11.25 10.45 2.25
N VAL A 37 10.94 9.18 2.54
CA VAL A 37 10.77 8.17 1.48
C VAL A 37 9.59 8.48 0.57
N SER A 38 8.49 9.00 1.12
CA SER A 38 7.31 9.42 0.37
C SER A 38 7.60 10.61 -0.55
N GLU A 39 8.36 11.60 -0.06
CA GLU A 39 8.84 12.74 -0.83
C GLU A 39 9.77 12.27 -1.97
N MET A 40 10.77 11.44 -1.64
CA MET A 40 11.68 10.87 -2.63
C MET A 40 10.93 10.08 -3.70
N ALA A 41 9.94 9.26 -3.32
CA ALA A 41 9.14 8.45 -4.24
C ALA A 41 8.24 9.29 -5.16
N SER A 42 7.92 10.53 -4.76
CA SER A 42 7.03 11.43 -5.49
C SER A 42 7.74 12.21 -6.61
N GLY A 43 9.06 12.37 -6.52
CA GLY A 43 9.89 13.13 -7.44
C GLY A 43 10.71 12.26 -8.40
N ARG A 44 11.21 12.85 -9.49
CA ARG A 44 12.09 12.15 -10.44
C ARG A 44 13.47 11.86 -9.85
N ASP A 45 14.00 12.80 -9.08
CA ASP A 45 15.37 12.76 -8.59
C ASP A 45 15.53 11.81 -7.39
N GLY A 46 14.53 11.80 -6.50
CA GLY A 46 14.49 10.90 -5.35
C GLY A 46 14.03 9.47 -5.65
N TYR A 47 13.42 9.22 -6.81
CA TYR A 47 12.78 7.95 -7.14
C TYR A 47 13.69 6.73 -6.93
N GLY A 48 14.93 6.82 -7.40
CA GLY A 48 15.90 5.73 -7.28
C GLY A 48 16.24 5.44 -5.82
N MET A 49 16.36 6.49 -5.00
CA MET A 49 16.64 6.36 -3.57
C MET A 49 15.45 5.79 -2.80
N ALA A 50 14.23 6.26 -3.09
CA ALA A 50 13.02 5.68 -2.50
C ALA A 50 12.89 4.18 -2.81
N TRP A 51 13.13 3.81 -4.08
CA TRP A 51 13.15 2.40 -4.48
C TRP A 51 14.24 1.62 -3.74
N LEU A 52 15.44 2.19 -3.58
CA LEU A 52 16.53 1.59 -2.84
C LEU A 52 16.13 1.35 -1.38
N CYS A 53 15.60 2.36 -0.68
CA CYS A 53 15.13 2.25 0.70
C CYS A 53 14.10 1.12 0.88
N LEU A 54 13.04 1.13 0.07
CA LEU A 54 11.95 0.14 0.17
C LEU A 54 12.46 -1.27 -0.16
N SER A 55 13.24 -1.43 -1.23
CA SER A 55 13.79 -2.73 -1.63
C SER A 55 14.83 -3.27 -0.63
N SER A 56 15.60 -2.40 0.03
CA SER A 56 16.54 -2.77 1.10
C SER A 56 15.83 -3.50 2.23
N VAL A 57 14.72 -2.91 2.70
CA VAL A 57 13.93 -3.41 3.82
C VAL A 57 13.15 -4.64 3.41
N LYS A 58 12.57 -4.63 2.21
CA LYS A 58 11.84 -5.77 1.65
C LYS A 58 12.73 -7.02 1.53
N LYS A 59 13.99 -6.85 1.13
CA LYS A 59 14.98 -7.94 1.06
C LYS A 59 15.58 -8.32 2.42
N GLY A 60 15.16 -7.67 3.50
CA GLY A 60 15.68 -7.89 4.86
C GLY A 60 17.15 -7.50 5.05
N LYS A 61 17.71 -6.69 4.14
CA LYS A 61 19.12 -6.23 4.18
C LYS A 61 19.31 -5.10 5.17
N VAL A 62 18.31 -4.23 5.27
CA VAL A 62 18.24 -3.18 6.29
C VAL A 62 17.08 -3.49 7.21
N ARG A 63 17.35 -3.50 8.52
CA ARG A 63 16.37 -3.76 9.59
C ARG A 63 16.34 -2.58 10.53
N GLY A 64 15.20 -2.38 11.21
CA GLY A 64 15.02 -1.32 12.20
C GLY A 64 14.55 0.02 11.63
N LEU A 65 14.34 0.13 10.31
CA LEU A 65 13.74 1.33 9.73
C LEU A 65 12.22 1.37 10.01
N PRO A 66 11.67 2.55 10.38
CA PRO A 66 10.28 2.69 10.82
C PRO A 66 9.29 2.80 9.66
N PHE A 67 9.52 2.09 8.54
CA PHE A 67 8.67 2.18 7.35
C PHE A 67 7.33 1.49 7.54
N THR A 68 6.34 2.26 7.98
CA THR A 68 4.96 1.80 8.19
C THR A 68 3.98 2.38 7.17
N SER A 69 4.35 3.47 6.51
CA SER A 69 3.48 4.18 5.57
C SER A 69 4.21 4.65 4.33
N LEU A 70 3.47 4.81 3.23
CA LEU A 70 3.93 5.45 2.00
C LEU A 70 2.84 6.38 1.47
N ASP A 71 3.14 7.66 1.32
CA ASP A 71 2.23 8.65 0.74
C ASP A 71 2.66 9.03 -0.68
N LEU A 72 1.83 8.64 -1.67
CA LEU A 72 1.97 8.98 -3.07
C LEU A 72 0.81 9.86 -3.56
N SER A 73 0.12 10.59 -2.66
CA SER A 73 -0.97 11.49 -3.02
C SER A 73 -0.54 12.62 -3.95
N GLY A 74 0.66 13.16 -3.73
CA GLY A 74 1.28 14.21 -4.54
C GLY A 74 2.18 13.69 -5.66
N CYS A 75 2.28 12.37 -5.87
CA CYS A 75 3.24 11.80 -6.81
C CYS A 75 2.92 12.21 -8.26
N ASN A 76 3.92 12.74 -8.97
CA ASN A 76 3.80 13.19 -10.35
C ASN A 76 4.51 12.26 -11.36
N LEU A 77 4.89 11.07 -10.92
CA LEU A 77 5.54 10.08 -11.78
C LEU A 77 4.52 9.36 -12.68
N PRO A 78 4.96 8.82 -13.84
CA PRO A 78 4.12 7.97 -14.66
C PRO A 78 3.61 6.75 -13.88
N PRO A 79 2.40 6.23 -14.17
CA PRO A 79 1.81 5.10 -13.46
C PRO A 79 2.76 3.91 -13.35
N ARG A 80 3.46 3.54 -14.43
CA ARG A 80 4.43 2.44 -14.41
C ARG A 80 5.52 2.58 -13.34
N LYS A 81 6.02 3.80 -13.09
CA LYS A 81 7.01 4.05 -12.04
C LYS A 81 6.40 3.94 -10.64
N ILE A 82 5.18 4.48 -10.46
CA ILE A 82 4.44 4.35 -9.20
C ILE A 82 4.29 2.86 -8.83
N PHE A 83 3.79 2.05 -9.76
CA PHE A 83 3.56 0.63 -9.49
C PHE A 83 4.86 -0.18 -9.36
N PHE A 84 5.95 0.24 -10.01
CA PHE A 84 7.26 -0.37 -9.78
C PHE A 84 7.79 -0.16 -8.35
N ILE A 85 7.54 1.01 -7.76
CA ILE A 85 7.81 1.26 -6.33
C ILE A 85 6.87 0.44 -5.44
N LEU A 86 5.57 0.40 -5.76
CA LEU A 86 4.59 -0.36 -4.96
C LEU A 86 4.90 -1.87 -4.95
N GLU A 87 5.48 -2.39 -6.04
CA GLU A 87 5.98 -3.76 -6.08
C GLU A 87 7.14 -4.02 -5.10
N GLN A 88 7.84 -2.98 -4.63
CA GLN A 88 8.93 -3.09 -3.64
C GLN A 88 8.51 -2.81 -2.19
N LEU A 89 7.21 -2.69 -1.90
CA LEU A 89 6.77 -2.45 -0.53
C LEU A 89 7.25 -3.58 0.41
N PRO A 90 7.94 -3.23 1.52
CA PRO A 90 8.23 -4.19 2.57
C PRO A 90 6.96 -4.51 3.37
N LYS A 91 6.95 -5.66 4.07
CA LYS A 91 5.82 -6.08 4.90
C LYS A 91 5.47 -5.14 6.04
N SER A 92 6.42 -4.29 6.44
CA SER A 92 6.21 -3.29 7.48
C SER A 92 5.30 -2.15 7.03
N VAL A 93 5.16 -1.91 5.71
CA VAL A 93 4.29 -0.86 5.18
C VAL A 93 2.85 -1.36 5.17
N GLU A 94 2.05 -0.81 6.08
CA GLU A 94 0.65 -1.17 6.29
C GLU A 94 -0.30 -0.03 5.88
N ALA A 95 0.20 1.19 5.66
CA ALA A 95 -0.58 2.35 5.26
C ALA A 95 -0.14 2.91 3.89
N LEU A 96 -1.09 3.11 2.99
CA LEU A 96 -0.84 3.64 1.65
C LEU A 96 -1.82 4.77 1.33
N LYS A 97 -1.28 5.87 0.81
CA LYS A 97 -2.07 6.99 0.32
C LYS A 97 -1.79 7.25 -1.15
N LEU A 98 -2.84 7.30 -1.97
CA LEU A 98 -2.71 7.35 -3.43
C LEU A 98 -3.34 8.61 -4.04
N GLY A 99 -2.65 9.18 -5.02
CA GLY A 99 -3.11 10.34 -5.78
C GLY A 99 -3.75 9.97 -7.12
N PRO A 100 -4.20 10.97 -7.90
CA PRO A 100 -4.90 10.73 -9.17
C PRO A 100 -4.01 10.04 -10.22
N ARG A 101 -2.68 10.21 -10.16
CA ARG A 101 -1.72 9.53 -11.04
C ARG A 101 -1.65 8.01 -10.81
N ALA A 102 -2.01 7.55 -9.62
CA ALA A 102 -2.05 6.13 -9.28
C ALA A 102 -3.44 5.49 -9.50
N VAL A 103 -4.47 6.30 -9.76
CA VAL A 103 -5.87 5.86 -9.76
C VAL A 103 -6.53 5.95 -11.14
N LYS A 104 -6.21 6.98 -11.93
CA LYS A 104 -6.93 7.30 -13.17
C LYS A 104 -6.27 6.70 -14.41
N GLY A 105 -7.07 6.44 -15.46
CA GLY A 105 -6.59 5.99 -16.76
C GLY A 105 -5.89 4.63 -16.70
N GLU A 106 -4.73 4.50 -17.34
CA GLU A 106 -3.94 3.25 -17.35
C GLU A 106 -3.52 2.79 -15.93
N ALA A 107 -3.47 3.71 -14.97
CA ALA A 107 -3.12 3.42 -13.59
C ALA A 107 -4.17 2.53 -12.91
N LEU A 108 -5.45 2.63 -13.31
CA LEU A 108 -6.53 1.88 -12.68
C LEU A 108 -6.33 0.36 -12.79
N THR A 109 -5.91 -0.11 -13.97
CA THR A 109 -5.66 -1.54 -14.21
C THR A 109 -4.49 -2.04 -13.36
N LEU A 110 -3.43 -1.22 -13.23
CA LEU A 110 -2.29 -1.55 -12.40
C LEU A 110 -2.65 -1.54 -10.91
N LEU A 111 -3.47 -0.57 -10.48
CA LEU A 111 -3.97 -0.46 -9.11
C LEU A 111 -4.82 -1.66 -8.74
N ARG A 112 -5.74 -2.05 -9.63
CA ARG A 112 -6.57 -3.23 -9.44
C ARG A 112 -5.70 -4.48 -9.24
N ARG A 113 -4.73 -4.73 -10.13
CA ARG A 113 -3.81 -5.87 -10.02
C ARG A 113 -3.03 -5.85 -8.71
N PHE A 114 -2.56 -4.66 -8.31
CA PHE A 114 -1.84 -4.47 -7.06
C PHE A 114 -2.72 -4.81 -5.84
N LEU A 115 -3.94 -4.29 -5.77
CA LEU A 115 -4.86 -4.57 -4.66
C LEU A 115 -5.29 -6.04 -4.60
N GLU A 116 -5.53 -6.68 -5.76
CA GLU A 116 -5.77 -8.13 -5.84
C GLU A 116 -4.58 -8.94 -5.32
N THR A 117 -3.35 -8.45 -5.55
CA THR A 117 -2.13 -9.10 -5.05
C THR A 117 -2.00 -8.96 -3.53
N VAL A 118 -2.32 -7.78 -2.99
CA VAL A 118 -2.19 -7.45 -1.56
C VAL A 118 -3.35 -8.03 -0.73
N GLY A 119 -4.54 -8.14 -1.31
CA GLY A 119 -5.76 -8.62 -0.63
C GLY A 119 -5.96 -10.12 -0.60
N GLY A 120 -4.91 -10.93 -0.77
CA GLY A 120 -4.97 -12.37 -0.99
C GLY A 120 -5.91 -13.14 -0.03
N GLY A 121 -7.04 -13.59 -0.58
CA GLY A 121 -8.00 -14.49 0.06
C GLY A 121 -9.20 -14.77 -0.87
N GLU A 122 -9.24 -16.01 -1.38
CA GLU A 122 -10.32 -16.68 -2.14
C GLU A 122 -10.37 -16.49 -3.67
N GLY A 123 -9.92 -17.53 -4.40
CA GLY A 123 -10.32 -17.83 -5.78
C GLY A 123 -9.19 -17.79 -6.82
N GLY A 124 -8.47 -18.90 -7.01
CA GLY A 124 -7.57 -19.04 -8.16
C GLY A 124 -6.65 -20.25 -8.07
N GLY A 125 -7.15 -21.42 -8.46
CA GLY A 125 -6.29 -22.56 -8.81
C GLY A 125 -5.44 -22.20 -10.02
N GLY A 126 -4.13 -22.14 -9.83
CA GLY A 126 -3.15 -21.85 -10.86
C GLY A 126 -1.80 -22.40 -10.43
N SER A 127 -1.47 -23.55 -11.00
CA SER A 127 -0.21 -24.29 -10.93
C SER A 127 1.05 -23.41 -11.00
N GLY A 128 2.06 -23.77 -10.20
CA GLY A 128 3.46 -23.63 -10.59
C GLY A 128 4.33 -22.72 -9.72
N SER A 129 5.34 -23.37 -9.12
CA SER A 129 6.57 -22.80 -8.56
C SER A 129 6.54 -22.37 -7.08
N GLU A 130 6.71 -23.38 -6.23
CA GLU A 130 7.38 -23.28 -4.94
C GLU A 130 8.86 -22.93 -5.15
N GLU A 131 9.16 -21.63 -5.23
CA GLU A 131 10.51 -21.12 -4.97
C GLU A 131 10.39 -19.73 -4.30
N GLY A 132 10.62 -19.71 -2.99
CA GLY A 132 10.68 -18.50 -2.16
C GLY A 132 9.31 -17.94 -1.80
N GLY A 133 8.87 -18.18 -0.56
CA GLY A 133 7.69 -17.53 0.02
C GLY A 133 7.77 -16.01 -0.13
N LYS A 134 7.11 -15.48 -1.17
CA LYS A 134 6.89 -14.04 -1.35
C LYS A 134 5.89 -13.60 -0.29
N GLU A 135 6.37 -13.35 0.93
CA GLU A 135 5.61 -12.65 1.96
C GLU A 135 5.11 -11.33 1.36
N ARG A 136 3.78 -11.20 1.25
CA ARG A 136 3.13 -10.03 0.67
C ARG A 136 2.85 -8.99 1.77
N PRO A 137 2.90 -7.69 1.46
CA PRO A 137 2.45 -6.68 2.42
C PRO A 137 0.96 -6.88 2.70
N SER A 138 0.55 -6.69 3.96
CA SER A 138 -0.85 -6.71 4.37
C SER A 138 -1.28 -5.27 4.63
N LEU A 139 -2.03 -4.69 3.70
CA LEU A 139 -2.44 -3.30 3.82
C LEU A 139 -3.59 -3.19 4.81
N LYS A 140 -3.40 -2.36 5.85
CA LYS A 140 -4.40 -2.05 6.88
C LYS A 140 -5.03 -0.69 6.67
N SER A 141 -4.33 0.27 6.08
CA SER A 141 -4.86 1.60 5.81
C SER A 141 -4.71 1.98 4.34
N LEU A 142 -5.83 2.34 3.71
CA LEU A 142 -5.87 2.84 2.35
C LEU A 142 -6.61 4.17 2.30
N SER A 143 -5.94 5.19 1.77
CA SER A 143 -6.53 6.51 1.58
C SER A 143 -6.24 7.06 0.20
N PHE A 144 -7.11 7.97 -0.25
CA PHE A 144 -6.99 8.60 -1.54
C PHE A 144 -6.95 10.11 -1.38
N ALA A 145 -6.11 10.79 -2.16
CA ALA A 145 -6.11 12.24 -2.22
C ALA A 145 -7.48 12.74 -2.70
N PRO A 146 -7.98 13.91 -2.27
CA PRO A 146 -9.24 14.45 -2.74
C PRO A 146 -9.29 14.52 -4.27
N SER A 147 -10.47 14.28 -4.86
CA SER A 147 -10.69 14.28 -6.32
C SER A 147 -9.86 13.26 -7.13
N SER A 148 -9.32 12.23 -6.48
CA SER A 148 -8.57 11.15 -7.14
C SER A 148 -9.46 10.04 -7.67
N VAL A 149 -10.52 9.69 -6.95
CA VAL A 149 -11.44 8.60 -7.27
C VAL A 149 -12.77 9.18 -7.76
N SER A 150 -13.15 8.88 -8.99
CA SER A 150 -14.49 9.19 -9.54
C SER A 150 -15.37 7.94 -9.54
N PRO A 151 -16.65 8.02 -9.95
CA PRO A 151 -17.55 6.87 -9.90
C PRO A 151 -17.11 5.67 -10.74
N SER A 152 -16.45 5.90 -11.87
CA SER A 152 -15.91 4.82 -12.72
C SER A 152 -14.79 4.06 -12.02
N GLU A 153 -13.87 4.77 -11.36
CA GLU A 153 -12.77 4.14 -10.64
C GLU A 153 -13.28 3.45 -9.37
N ALA A 154 -14.17 4.10 -8.62
CA ALA A 154 -14.74 3.55 -7.38
C ALA A 154 -15.36 2.16 -7.58
N LYS A 155 -16.15 2.01 -8.66
CA LYS A 155 -16.76 0.72 -9.03
C LYS A 155 -15.73 -0.40 -9.20
N VAL A 156 -14.61 -0.11 -9.83
CA VAL A 156 -13.54 -1.09 -10.07
C VAL A 156 -12.74 -1.36 -8.80
N LEU A 157 -12.38 -0.31 -8.06
CA LEU A 157 -11.55 -0.42 -6.86
C LEU A 157 -12.23 -1.19 -5.74
N PHE A 158 -13.52 -0.91 -5.50
CA PHE A 158 -14.22 -1.50 -4.35
C PHE A 158 -14.51 -2.99 -4.52
N ALA A 159 -14.53 -3.49 -5.77
CA ALA A 159 -14.62 -4.93 -6.04
C ALA A 159 -13.39 -5.72 -5.54
N VAL A 160 -12.23 -5.05 -5.41
CA VAL A 160 -10.93 -5.68 -5.13
C VAL A 160 -10.26 -5.16 -3.86
N LEU A 161 -10.99 -4.45 -3.00
CA LEU A 161 -10.44 -3.97 -1.73
C LEU A 161 -9.99 -5.14 -0.83
N PRO A 162 -8.77 -5.06 -0.24
CA PRO A 162 -8.27 -6.08 0.69
C PRO A 162 -9.17 -6.25 1.92
N ALA A 163 -9.36 -7.49 2.37
CA ALA A 163 -10.12 -7.78 3.59
C ALA A 163 -9.37 -7.45 4.89
N SER A 164 -8.06 -7.20 4.79
CA SER A 164 -7.18 -6.77 5.87
C SER A 164 -7.34 -5.28 6.23
N LEU A 165 -8.13 -4.51 5.47
CA LEU A 165 -8.26 -3.08 5.70
C LEU A 165 -8.98 -2.80 7.02
N GLU A 166 -8.30 -2.09 7.91
CA GLU A 166 -8.79 -1.52 9.15
C GLU A 166 -9.23 -0.06 8.95
N THR A 167 -8.61 0.66 8.01
CA THR A 167 -8.92 2.06 7.71
C THR A 167 -9.12 2.28 6.21
N LEU A 168 -10.25 2.88 5.83
CA LEU A 168 -10.52 3.34 4.47
C LEU A 168 -10.96 4.81 4.48
N VAL A 169 -10.20 5.67 3.81
CA VAL A 169 -10.47 7.12 3.72
C VAL A 169 -10.75 7.53 2.28
N LEU A 170 -11.99 7.91 2.02
CA LEU A 170 -12.48 8.37 0.71
C LEU A 170 -12.81 9.87 0.69
N LYS A 171 -12.52 10.58 1.78
CA LYS A 171 -12.82 12.01 1.97
C LYS A 171 -12.56 12.86 0.71
N GLY A 172 -13.59 13.55 0.25
CA GLY A 172 -13.51 14.47 -0.90
C GLY A 172 -13.39 13.78 -2.26
N ASN A 173 -13.76 12.50 -2.38
CA ASN A 173 -13.85 11.78 -3.65
C ASN A 173 -15.31 11.48 -4.01
N LEU A 174 -15.77 11.98 -5.15
CA LEU A 174 -17.15 11.78 -5.61
C LEU A 174 -17.31 10.38 -6.21
N VAL A 175 -17.58 9.38 -5.35
CA VAL A 175 -17.69 7.98 -5.77
C VAL A 175 -19.03 7.63 -6.44
N GLY A 176 -20.04 8.48 -6.29
CA GLY A 176 -21.36 8.31 -6.92
C GLY A 176 -22.11 7.05 -6.43
N SER A 177 -23.32 6.84 -6.96
CA SER A 177 -24.17 5.71 -6.53
C SER A 177 -23.56 4.35 -6.83
N GLU A 178 -22.88 4.20 -7.97
CA GLU A 178 -22.24 2.95 -8.37
C GLU A 178 -21.04 2.62 -7.47
N GLY A 179 -20.25 3.62 -7.08
CA GLY A 179 -19.21 3.43 -6.06
C GLY A 179 -19.80 3.02 -4.72
N ILE A 180 -20.87 3.66 -4.27
CA ILE A 180 -21.52 3.27 -3.01
C ILE A 180 -22.06 1.84 -3.04
N LYS A 181 -22.66 1.39 -4.16
CA LYS A 181 -23.05 -0.01 -4.35
C LYS A 181 -21.85 -0.95 -4.27
N GLY A 182 -20.74 -0.63 -4.92
CA GLY A 182 -19.52 -1.43 -4.85
C GLY A 182 -18.97 -1.55 -3.42
N LEU A 183 -19.01 -0.46 -2.64
CA LEU A 183 -18.63 -0.47 -1.23
C LEU A 183 -19.58 -1.34 -0.40
N ALA A 184 -20.88 -1.21 -0.62
CA ALA A 184 -21.91 -2.02 0.03
C ALA A 184 -21.75 -3.52 -0.29
N GLU A 185 -21.43 -3.89 -1.53
CA GLU A 185 -21.14 -5.27 -1.91
C GLU A 185 -19.89 -5.82 -1.21
N TRP A 186 -18.83 -5.01 -1.08
CA TRP A 186 -17.61 -5.39 -0.37
C TRP A 186 -17.90 -5.68 1.12
N ILE A 187 -18.69 -4.83 1.76
CA ILE A 187 -19.19 -5.05 3.13
C ILE A 187 -20.08 -6.29 3.20
N GLY A 188 -21.04 -6.42 2.28
CA GLY A 188 -22.01 -7.52 2.23
C GLY A 188 -21.37 -8.89 2.03
N LYS A 189 -20.22 -8.95 1.33
CA LYS A 189 -19.39 -10.16 1.18
C LYS A 189 -18.58 -10.50 2.44
N GLY A 190 -18.68 -9.72 3.52
CA GLY A 190 -17.93 -9.93 4.76
C GLY A 190 -16.46 -9.54 4.66
N LYS A 191 -16.03 -8.91 3.57
CA LYS A 191 -14.63 -8.48 3.38
C LYS A 191 -14.26 -7.28 4.25
N ALA A 192 -15.23 -6.57 4.83
CA ALA A 192 -15.00 -5.43 5.72
C ALA A 192 -14.91 -5.82 7.21
N SER A 193 -14.72 -7.10 7.56
CA SER A 193 -14.73 -7.58 8.95
C SER A 193 -13.62 -7.00 9.84
N SER A 194 -12.50 -6.59 9.23
CA SER A 194 -11.38 -5.93 9.90
C SER A 194 -11.55 -4.41 10.02
N LEU A 195 -12.55 -3.82 9.35
CA LEU A 195 -12.67 -2.38 9.22
C LEU A 195 -13.07 -1.73 10.55
N LEU A 196 -12.23 -0.80 11.03
CA LEU A 196 -12.42 -0.02 12.25
C LEU A 196 -12.80 1.44 11.93
N HIS A 197 -12.25 1.99 10.83
CA HIS A 197 -12.41 3.39 10.48
C HIS A 197 -12.82 3.56 9.02
N LEU A 198 -13.97 4.18 8.79
CA LEU A 198 -14.50 4.49 7.47
C LEU A 198 -14.83 5.98 7.36
N ASP A 199 -14.11 6.69 6.48
CA ASP A 199 -14.34 8.11 6.21
C ASP A 199 -14.94 8.32 4.82
N LEU A 200 -16.22 8.70 4.81
CA LEU A 200 -17.04 9.00 3.64
C LEU A 200 -17.43 10.48 3.57
N GLU A 201 -16.64 11.38 4.18
CA GLU A 201 -16.92 12.80 4.11
C GLU A 201 -16.85 13.33 2.67
N ARG A 202 -17.87 14.10 2.26
CA ARG A 202 -17.93 14.75 0.93
C ARG A 202 -17.78 13.78 -0.25
N VAL A 203 -18.28 12.54 -0.11
CA VAL A 203 -18.24 11.54 -1.20
C VAL A 203 -19.41 11.62 -2.19
N GLY A 204 -20.30 12.61 -2.00
CA GLY A 204 -21.53 12.74 -2.81
C GLY A 204 -22.59 11.71 -2.45
N LEU A 205 -22.58 11.19 -1.21
CA LEU A 205 -23.57 10.25 -0.70
C LEU A 205 -24.96 10.88 -0.66
N ARG A 206 -25.95 10.19 -1.25
CA ARG A 206 -27.38 10.53 -1.24
C ARG A 206 -28.14 9.55 -0.35
N ASN A 207 -29.39 9.86 0.00
CA ASN A 207 -30.24 9.01 0.87
C ASN A 207 -30.31 7.55 0.41
N ALA A 208 -30.62 7.31 -0.87
CA ALA A 208 -30.65 5.94 -1.43
C ALA A 208 -29.30 5.19 -1.31
N GLY A 209 -28.17 5.92 -1.39
CA GLY A 209 -26.85 5.35 -1.17
C GLY A 209 -26.59 5.00 0.30
N LEU A 210 -27.08 5.84 1.22
CA LEU A 210 -27.01 5.55 2.65
C LEU A 210 -27.86 4.32 3.01
N GLU A 211 -29.08 4.23 2.49
CA GLU A 211 -29.95 3.05 2.63
C GLU A 211 -29.25 1.78 2.13
N THR A 212 -28.57 1.86 0.99
CA THR A 212 -27.78 0.74 0.43
C THR A 212 -26.64 0.31 1.37
N LEU A 213 -25.93 1.26 1.99
CA LEU A 213 -24.89 0.95 2.97
C LEU A 213 -25.48 0.35 4.25
N CYS A 214 -26.57 0.91 4.77
CA CYS A 214 -27.24 0.39 5.96
C CYS A 214 -27.69 -1.07 5.76
N ALA A 215 -28.33 -1.37 4.62
CA ALA A 215 -28.76 -2.73 4.30
C ALA A 215 -27.57 -3.71 4.16
N ALA A 216 -26.41 -3.24 3.68
CA ALA A 216 -25.23 -4.09 3.56
C ALA A 216 -24.54 -4.38 4.91
N VAL A 217 -24.68 -3.46 5.87
CA VAL A 217 -24.17 -3.63 7.24
C VAL A 217 -25.13 -4.47 8.10
N GLU A 218 -26.42 -4.45 7.78
CA GLU A 218 -27.44 -5.19 8.50
C GLU A 218 -27.12 -6.70 8.53
N GLY A 219 -27.09 -7.27 9.74
CA GLY A 219 -26.74 -8.68 9.95
C GLY A 219 -25.26 -9.02 9.75
N LYS A 220 -24.37 -8.04 9.60
CA LYS A 220 -22.91 -8.24 9.53
C LYS A 220 -22.21 -7.84 10.82
N SER A 221 -21.27 -8.68 11.28
CA SER A 221 -20.40 -8.35 12.41
C SER A 221 -19.25 -7.45 11.95
N LEU A 222 -19.53 -6.17 11.78
CA LEU A 222 -18.49 -5.16 11.55
C LEU A 222 -17.90 -4.69 12.87
N LYS A 223 -16.60 -4.39 12.86
CA LYS A 223 -15.87 -3.81 14.00
C LYS A 223 -15.71 -2.30 13.87
N VAL A 224 -16.53 -1.64 13.05
CA VAL A 224 -16.37 -0.21 12.75
C VAL A 224 -16.59 0.60 14.02
N GLU A 225 -15.52 1.22 14.51
CA GLU A 225 -15.51 2.10 15.67
C GLU A 225 -15.77 3.56 15.28
N THR A 226 -15.35 3.95 14.07
CA THR A 226 -15.52 5.32 13.56
C THR A 226 -16.09 5.31 12.16
N LEU A 227 -17.25 5.95 12.01
CA LEU A 227 -17.89 6.21 10.72
C LEU A 227 -18.08 7.72 10.55
N LYS A 228 -17.40 8.32 9.58
CA LYS A 228 -17.56 9.74 9.26
C LYS A 228 -18.43 9.93 8.02
N LEU A 229 -19.55 10.59 8.23
CA LEU A 229 -20.53 10.92 7.21
C LEU A 229 -20.78 12.42 7.27
N SER A 230 -20.35 13.17 6.25
CA SER A 230 -20.60 14.62 6.17
C SER A 230 -20.72 15.08 4.71
N GLY A 231 -21.39 16.21 4.49
CA GLY A 231 -21.61 16.76 3.15
C GLY A 231 -22.73 16.08 2.35
N PHE A 232 -23.75 15.54 3.04
CA PHE A 232 -24.97 15.08 2.40
C PHE A 232 -25.65 16.22 1.63
N ARG A 233 -26.06 15.96 0.39
CA ARG A 233 -27.02 16.80 -0.32
C ARG A 233 -28.37 16.08 -0.32
N GLY A 234 -29.03 16.05 0.83
CA GLY A 234 -30.45 15.73 0.92
C GLY A 234 -31.23 17.04 1.03
N ARG A 235 -32.08 17.36 0.05
CA ARG A 235 -33.19 18.28 0.31
C ARG A 235 -34.20 17.47 1.15
N VAL A 236 -34.52 18.01 2.33
CA VAL A 236 -35.75 17.67 3.06
C VAL A 236 -36.92 18.24 2.29
#